data_AF-A0A1H9NZ47-F1
#
_entry.id   AF-A0A1H9NZ47-F1
#
_cell.length_a   1.000
_cell.length_b   1.000
_cell.length_c   1.000
_cell.angle_alpha   90.00
_cell.angle_beta   90.00
_cell.angle_gamma   90.00
#
_symmetry.space_group_name_H-M   'P 1'
#
loop_
_entity.id
_entity.type
_entity.pdbx_description
1 polymer ?
#
loop_
_entity_poly.entity_id
_entity_poly.type
_entity_poly.pdbx_seq_one_letter_code
_entity_poly.pdbx_strand_id
1 'polypeptide(L)'
;MSYLRAPLLLFALLLLAACNNDQSPAVTASVQEGSSVDASPEAPAAETSERKELDIVVETPDAPADPPEQEVIKPATAPVAQTIQKPAKDATVTRDKPVVEPAPTPPAVTPAQPAATAPSTPTAPATAPPAEPAEAPAIVPIEAPTAAAKPSAPDHSSWNSLLQKHVTSSGKVNYAGFKKDEATLDAYLAKLAESIPQSDWGRKTSLAYWINAYNAFTVKRILKDYPVNSITDLDSGDPWKVKWITLDGKSYSLNNIEHDIIRPRFQEPRIHFAVNCAATSCPPIPNQAFTAGNLNAMLESGTRRFINNPAYNQTEGNIKVSKIFDWYGEDFGDLRTYLNQYLKTPIAEGTEIGFKEYDWALNKQ
;
A
#
# COMPACT_ATOMS: atom_id res chain seq x y z
N MET A 1 -44.37 39.22 38.90
CA MET A 1 -43.67 40.52 39.00
C MET A 1 -42.22 40.27 38.62
N SER A 2 -41.85 40.07 37.35
CA SER A 2 -42.28 40.76 36.11
C SER A 2 -41.72 42.18 36.03
N TYR A 3 -40.51 42.31 35.48
CA TYR A 3 -40.01 43.53 34.88
C TYR A 3 -39.80 43.31 33.37
N LEU A 4 -40.02 44.37 32.60
CA LEU A 4 -40.27 44.30 31.16
C LEU A 4 -39.70 45.58 30.52
N ARG A 5 -38.87 45.43 29.48
CA ARG A 5 -38.84 46.24 28.24
C ARG A 5 -37.52 46.11 27.47
N ALA A 6 -37.68 45.81 26.18
CA ALA A 6 -36.88 46.35 25.09
C ALA A 6 -37.84 47.26 24.26
N PRO A 7 -37.53 47.76 23.04
CA PRO A 7 -36.28 47.69 22.27
C PRO A 7 -35.89 49.04 21.61
N LEU A 8 -35.11 48.96 20.52
CA LEU A 8 -35.08 49.86 19.35
C LEU A 8 -34.14 51.08 19.35
N LEU A 9 -33.27 51.13 18.33
CA LEU A 9 -32.64 52.33 17.76
C LEU A 9 -32.21 52.02 16.31
N LEU A 10 -32.30 53.00 15.39
CA LEU A 10 -32.25 52.76 13.94
C LEU A 10 -31.78 54.01 13.14
N PHE A 11 -30.96 53.78 12.10
CA PHE A 11 -30.69 54.62 10.90
C PHE A 11 -30.32 56.12 10.97
N ALA A 12 -29.09 56.44 10.51
CA ALA A 12 -28.67 57.56 9.63
C ALA A 12 -27.12 57.51 9.53
N LEU A 13 -26.37 57.55 8.40
CA LEU A 13 -26.55 57.90 6.98
C LEU A 13 -26.47 59.39 6.61
N LEU A 14 -25.35 59.79 5.98
CA LEU A 14 -25.25 60.95 5.06
C LEU A 14 -24.10 60.72 4.04
N LEU A 15 -24.16 61.39 2.87
CA LEU A 15 -23.19 61.29 1.76
C LEU A 15 -22.41 62.61 1.57
N LEU A 16 -21.31 62.57 0.81
CA LEU A 16 -20.89 63.56 -0.19
C LEU A 16 -19.68 63.04 -1.02
N ALA A 17 -19.34 63.70 -2.12
CA ALA A 17 -19.64 63.26 -3.49
C ALA A 17 -18.71 63.92 -4.53
N ALA A 18 -18.45 63.28 -5.69
CA ALA A 18 -18.02 63.91 -6.95
C ALA A 18 -17.92 62.89 -8.10
N CYS A 19 -18.40 63.25 -9.31
CA CYS A 19 -18.12 62.55 -10.58
C CYS A 19 -18.02 63.56 -11.73
N ASN A 20 -17.15 63.25 -12.70
CA ASN A 20 -17.06 63.70 -14.10
C ASN A 20 -17.09 65.20 -14.49
N ASN A 21 -16.27 65.52 -15.50
CA ASN A 21 -16.63 66.42 -16.59
C ASN A 21 -16.09 65.83 -17.93
N ASP A 22 -16.56 66.34 -19.06
CA ASP A 22 -16.52 65.69 -20.38
C ASP A 22 -15.84 66.58 -21.47
N GLN A 23 -15.22 65.96 -22.49
CA GLN A 23 -15.26 66.43 -23.89
C GLN A 23 -14.58 65.47 -24.91
N SER A 24 -15.19 65.34 -26.09
CA SER A 24 -14.65 64.73 -27.35
C SER A 24 -14.85 65.71 -28.53
N PRO A 25 -14.16 65.60 -29.69
CA PRO A 25 -14.39 64.61 -30.77
C PRO A 25 -13.04 64.01 -31.29
N ALA A 26 -12.85 63.34 -32.45
CA ALA A 26 -13.61 63.05 -33.68
C ALA A 26 -13.26 61.60 -34.18
N VAL A 27 -13.87 60.90 -35.16
CA VAL A 27 -14.32 61.13 -36.57
C VAL A 27 -13.14 61.53 -37.50
N THR A 28 -12.75 60.79 -38.57
CA THR A 28 -13.49 60.04 -39.62
C THR A 28 -12.93 58.63 -39.94
N ALA A 29 -13.61 57.86 -40.82
CA ALA A 29 -13.09 56.65 -41.48
C ALA A 29 -13.66 56.48 -42.91
N SER A 30 -12.82 56.15 -43.90
CA SER A 30 -13.17 55.76 -45.30
C SER A 30 -11.89 55.50 -46.13
N VAL A 31 -11.84 54.80 -47.28
CA VAL A 31 -12.60 53.66 -47.88
C VAL A 31 -11.67 52.98 -48.93
N GLN A 32 -12.06 51.82 -49.47
CA GLN A 32 -11.34 51.00 -50.47
C GLN A 32 -11.05 51.68 -51.83
N GLU A 33 -9.97 51.24 -52.50
CA GLU A 33 -9.87 50.73 -53.91
C GLU A 33 -8.37 50.47 -54.22
N GLY A 34 -7.91 49.50 -55.05
CA GLY A 34 -8.58 48.44 -55.82
C GLY A 34 -7.54 47.46 -56.46
N SER A 35 -8.00 46.70 -57.47
CA SER A 35 -7.28 45.84 -58.46
C SER A 35 -5.83 46.22 -58.89
N SER A 36 -4.96 45.33 -59.43
CA SER A 36 -5.02 43.87 -59.72
C SER A 36 -3.74 43.33 -60.44
N VAL A 37 -3.54 42.00 -60.40
CA VAL A 37 -2.71 41.10 -61.27
C VAL A 37 -1.17 41.24 -61.37
N ASP A 38 -0.58 40.05 -61.52
CA ASP A 38 0.60 39.67 -62.32
C ASP A 38 1.99 39.55 -61.66
N ALA A 39 2.87 38.80 -62.35
CA ALA A 39 3.82 37.87 -61.72
C ALA A 39 5.32 38.10 -62.02
N SER A 40 6.17 37.34 -61.31
CA SER A 40 7.64 37.23 -61.48
C SER A 40 8.45 38.48 -61.05
N PRO A 41 9.80 38.40 -60.84
CA PRO A 41 10.74 37.43 -61.41
C PRO A 41 11.72 36.78 -60.40
N GLU A 42 12.89 36.40 -60.92
CA GLU A 42 13.94 35.53 -60.38
C GLU A 42 14.74 36.05 -59.16
N ALA A 43 15.60 35.16 -58.66
CA ALA A 43 16.69 35.38 -57.69
C ALA A 43 17.84 36.24 -58.31
N PRO A 44 19.00 36.55 -57.64
CA PRO A 44 19.68 35.75 -56.61
C PRO A 44 20.46 36.55 -55.51
N ALA A 45 21.37 35.83 -54.85
CA ALA A 45 22.59 36.25 -54.14
C ALA A 45 22.54 36.50 -52.62
N ALA A 46 23.43 35.75 -51.94
CA ALA A 46 24.29 36.14 -50.79
C ALA A 46 23.64 36.49 -49.43
N GLU A 47 24.29 36.30 -48.28
CA GLU A 47 25.64 35.76 -47.99
C GLU A 47 25.69 34.96 -46.67
N THR A 48 26.88 34.44 -46.32
CA THR A 48 27.14 33.50 -45.22
C THR A 48 26.91 34.04 -43.81
N SER A 49 26.44 33.18 -42.90
CA SER A 49 26.79 33.24 -41.48
C SER A 49 26.78 31.83 -40.87
N GLU A 50 27.82 31.49 -40.09
CA GLU A 50 28.04 30.14 -39.56
C GLU A 50 27.09 29.82 -38.39
N ARG A 51 26.50 28.62 -38.40
CA ARG A 51 25.99 28.01 -37.17
C ARG A 51 26.89 26.83 -36.79
N LYS A 52 27.62 27.03 -35.69
CA LYS A 52 28.41 25.98 -35.05
C LYS A 52 27.48 24.92 -34.47
N GLU A 53 27.70 23.67 -34.86
CA GLU A 53 26.98 22.51 -34.35
C GLU A 53 27.26 22.33 -32.85
N LEU A 54 26.28 21.81 -32.11
CA LEU A 54 26.35 21.69 -30.65
C LEU A 54 25.75 20.34 -30.25
N ASP A 55 26.60 19.31 -30.32
CA ASP A 55 26.25 17.93 -30.02
C ASP A 55 25.70 17.78 -28.60
N ILE A 56 24.41 17.45 -28.50
CA ILE A 56 23.81 17.03 -27.23
C ILE A 56 24.14 15.55 -27.04
N VAL A 57 25.29 15.28 -26.43
CA VAL A 57 25.66 13.94 -25.97
C VAL A 57 24.68 13.52 -24.88
N VAL A 58 23.76 12.62 -25.21
CA VAL A 58 22.85 11.99 -24.24
C VAL A 58 23.62 10.84 -23.57
N GLU A 59 24.39 11.16 -22.53
CA GLU A 59 24.96 10.14 -21.64
C GLU A 59 23.82 9.46 -20.86
N THR A 60 23.45 8.26 -21.30
CA THR A 60 22.65 7.34 -20.49
C THR A 60 23.53 6.74 -19.39
N PRO A 61 23.16 6.84 -18.09
CA PRO A 61 23.91 6.15 -17.05
C PRO A 61 23.66 4.65 -17.15
N ASP A 62 24.63 3.91 -17.70
CA ASP A 62 24.66 2.45 -17.67
C ASP A 62 24.79 1.97 -16.21
N ALA A 63 23.65 1.71 -15.58
CA ALA A 63 23.60 0.98 -14.33
C ALA A 63 23.88 -0.51 -14.64
N PRO A 64 24.92 -1.13 -14.06
CA PRO A 64 25.20 -2.54 -14.30
C PRO A 64 24.01 -3.38 -13.81
N ALA A 65 23.55 -4.30 -14.65
CA ALA A 65 22.50 -5.22 -14.27
C ALA A 65 23.02 -6.19 -13.19
N ASP A 66 22.41 -6.16 -12.00
CA ASP A 66 22.69 -7.14 -10.93
C ASP A 66 22.61 -8.57 -11.49
N PRO A 67 23.58 -9.46 -11.20
CA PRO A 67 23.47 -10.86 -11.58
C PRO A 67 22.26 -11.53 -10.89
N PRO A 68 21.72 -12.62 -11.46
CA PRO A 68 20.53 -13.30 -10.92
C PRO A 68 20.85 -14.05 -9.63
N GLU A 69 20.82 -13.34 -8.51
CA GLU A 69 21.09 -13.86 -7.17
C GLU A 69 19.99 -14.85 -6.71
N GLN A 70 20.27 -16.14 -6.85
CA GLN A 70 19.42 -17.23 -6.35
C GLN A 70 19.65 -17.46 -4.84
N GLU A 71 19.30 -16.46 -4.01
CA GLU A 71 19.16 -16.69 -2.56
C GLU A 71 18.04 -17.70 -2.29
N VAL A 72 18.41 -18.93 -1.94
CA VAL A 72 17.47 -19.97 -1.51
C VAL A 72 16.87 -19.59 -0.16
N ILE A 73 15.56 -19.32 -0.13
CA ILE A 73 14.83 -18.94 1.07
C ILE A 73 14.88 -20.10 2.08
N LYS A 74 15.63 -19.90 3.17
CA LYS A 74 15.70 -20.87 4.28
C LYS A 74 14.32 -21.03 4.92
N PRO A 75 13.89 -22.26 5.26
CA PRO A 75 12.62 -22.47 5.96
C PRO A 75 12.65 -21.80 7.34
N ALA A 76 11.62 -21.01 7.66
CA ALA A 76 11.55 -20.27 8.91
C ALA A 76 11.17 -21.20 10.08
N THR A 77 12.11 -21.43 10.99
CA THR A 77 11.80 -21.94 12.34
C THR A 77 10.94 -20.90 13.07
N ALA A 78 9.86 -21.32 13.72
CA ALA A 78 8.92 -20.39 14.36
C ALA A 78 9.59 -19.62 15.53
N PRO A 79 9.64 -18.28 15.49
CA PRO A 79 10.09 -17.47 16.62
C PRO A 79 8.99 -17.36 17.69
N VAL A 80 9.39 -17.12 18.94
CA VAL A 80 8.46 -16.85 20.04
C VAL A 80 7.88 -15.44 19.87
N ALA A 81 6.56 -15.31 19.97
CA ALA A 81 5.86 -14.03 19.82
C ALA A 81 6.21 -13.05 20.94
N GLN A 82 7.13 -12.13 20.69
CA GLN A 82 7.41 -11.01 21.59
C GLN A 82 6.44 -9.86 21.32
N THR A 83 5.77 -9.42 22.39
CA THR A 83 4.74 -8.38 22.34
C THR A 83 5.33 -7.06 22.82
N ILE A 84 5.59 -6.13 21.89
CA ILE A 84 5.82 -4.73 22.25
C ILE A 84 4.46 -4.04 22.34
N GLN A 85 4.10 -3.62 23.56
CA GLN A 85 2.95 -2.76 23.84
C GLN A 85 3.41 -1.33 24.07
N LYS A 86 2.70 -0.38 23.45
CA LYS A 86 2.72 1.02 23.88
C LYS A 86 2.04 1.12 25.26
N PRO A 87 2.60 1.85 26.23
CA PRO A 87 2.03 1.93 27.58
C PRO A 87 0.64 2.58 27.59
N ALA A 88 -0.22 2.08 28.47
CA ALA A 88 -1.52 2.69 28.77
C ALA A 88 -1.35 4.01 29.55
N LYS A 89 -2.39 4.85 29.56
CA LYS A 89 -2.40 6.09 30.35
C LYS A 89 -2.68 5.80 31.82
N ASP A 90 -1.94 6.45 32.72
CA ASP A 90 -2.23 6.44 34.16
C ASP A 90 -3.59 7.07 34.47
N ALA A 91 -4.37 6.40 35.33
CA ALA A 91 -5.52 6.95 36.02
C ALA A 91 -5.76 6.14 37.32
N THR A 92 -5.31 6.67 38.45
CA THR A 92 -5.42 6.00 39.76
C THR A 92 -6.82 6.11 40.36
N VAL A 93 -7.52 4.99 40.58
CA VAL A 93 -8.62 4.87 41.57
C VAL A 93 -8.53 3.53 42.29
N THR A 94 -8.48 3.57 43.62
CA THR A 94 -8.43 2.39 44.50
C THR A 94 -9.85 2.03 44.98
N ARG A 95 -10.22 0.74 44.96
CA ARG A 95 -11.04 0.09 46.02
C ARG A 95 -11.23 -1.42 45.84
N ASP A 96 -10.79 -2.11 46.89
CA ASP A 96 -11.30 -3.32 47.57
C ASP A 96 -12.01 -4.49 46.85
N LYS A 97 -11.70 -5.66 47.43
CA LYS A 97 -12.16 -7.04 47.12
C LYS A 97 -13.54 -7.32 47.77
N PRO A 98 -14.29 -8.41 47.42
CA PRO A 98 -13.83 -9.77 47.72
C PRO A 98 -14.15 -10.89 46.71
N VAL A 99 -13.54 -12.04 46.99
CA VAL A 99 -13.58 -13.33 46.29
C VAL A 99 -14.90 -14.08 46.53
N VAL A 100 -15.41 -14.79 45.51
CA VAL A 100 -16.17 -16.05 45.67
C VAL A 100 -15.76 -17.03 44.56
N GLU A 101 -15.50 -18.28 44.93
CA GLU A 101 -15.47 -19.49 44.08
C GLU A 101 -16.49 -20.48 44.70
N PRO A 102 -17.12 -21.40 43.94
CA PRO A 102 -16.48 -22.70 43.70
C PRO A 102 -16.87 -23.45 42.40
N ALA A 103 -16.11 -24.52 42.10
CA ALA A 103 -16.46 -25.68 41.25
C ALA A 103 -17.59 -26.56 41.89
N PRO A 104 -18.15 -27.66 41.27
CA PRO A 104 -17.54 -28.57 40.29
C PRO A 104 -18.45 -29.17 39.17
N THR A 105 -17.84 -30.06 38.36
CA THR A 105 -18.41 -31.03 37.40
C THR A 105 -18.72 -32.39 38.11
N PRO A 106 -19.05 -33.54 37.46
CA PRO A 106 -19.28 -33.89 36.03
C PRO A 106 -20.72 -34.47 35.84
N PRO A 107 -21.08 -35.60 35.15
CA PRO A 107 -20.36 -36.66 34.39
C PRO A 107 -20.50 -36.51 32.85
N ALA A 108 -20.32 -37.60 32.09
CA ALA A 108 -20.52 -37.74 30.64
C ALA A 108 -21.36 -39.01 30.31
N VAL A 109 -21.90 -39.12 29.09
CA VAL A 109 -22.54 -40.34 28.57
C VAL A 109 -22.24 -40.51 27.06
N THR A 110 -21.90 -41.74 26.65
CA THR A 110 -21.49 -42.13 25.28
C THR A 110 -21.73 -43.64 25.10
N PRO A 111 -21.85 -44.20 23.87
CA PRO A 111 -22.73 -43.86 22.74
C PRO A 111 -23.81 -44.96 22.54
N ALA A 112 -24.60 -44.89 21.46
CA ALA A 112 -25.39 -46.04 20.99
C ALA A 112 -25.41 -46.12 19.45
N GLN A 113 -25.08 -47.29 18.91
CA GLN A 113 -25.08 -47.63 17.48
C GLN A 113 -25.93 -48.88 17.24
N PRO A 114 -26.84 -48.86 16.26
CA PRO A 114 -27.34 -50.05 15.58
C PRO A 114 -27.03 -50.01 14.07
N ALA A 115 -27.09 -51.11 13.31
CA ALA A 115 -26.83 -52.51 13.61
C ALA A 115 -26.62 -53.20 12.24
N ALA A 116 -25.72 -54.18 12.13
CA ALA A 116 -25.45 -54.85 10.86
C ALA A 116 -26.42 -56.03 10.60
N THR A 117 -26.87 -56.19 9.37
CA THR A 117 -27.54 -57.41 8.88
C THR A 117 -26.98 -57.85 7.54
N ALA A 118 -26.79 -59.15 7.40
CA ALA A 118 -26.28 -59.87 6.23
C ALA A 118 -26.63 -61.37 6.42
N PRO A 119 -26.39 -62.23 5.42
CA PRO A 119 -26.59 -62.08 3.98
C PRO A 119 -27.68 -63.07 3.48
N SER A 120 -27.93 -63.12 2.16
CA SER A 120 -28.73 -64.18 1.53
C SER A 120 -27.94 -64.90 0.44
N THR A 121 -28.09 -66.22 0.35
CA THR A 121 -27.34 -67.11 -0.55
C THR A 121 -27.81 -67.06 -2.01
N PRO A 122 -26.92 -67.30 -2.99
CA PRO A 122 -27.30 -67.43 -4.40
C PRO A 122 -27.72 -68.87 -4.76
N THR A 123 -28.58 -69.00 -5.77
CA THR A 123 -28.97 -70.28 -6.38
C THR A 123 -28.80 -70.20 -7.90
N ALA A 124 -28.09 -71.19 -8.46
CA ALA A 124 -27.95 -71.45 -9.90
C ALA A 124 -28.77 -72.73 -10.26
N PRO A 125 -28.83 -73.22 -11.52
CA PRO A 125 -28.16 -72.77 -12.75
C PRO A 125 -29.05 -72.73 -14.03
N ALA A 126 -28.47 -72.26 -15.14
CA ALA A 126 -28.78 -72.75 -16.50
C ALA A 126 -27.61 -72.45 -17.46
N THR A 127 -27.28 -73.38 -18.36
CA THR A 127 -26.18 -73.26 -19.33
C THR A 127 -26.63 -72.68 -20.68
N ALA A 128 -25.78 -71.85 -21.30
CA ALA A 128 -25.86 -71.42 -22.70
C ALA A 128 -24.57 -71.82 -23.44
N PRO A 129 -24.61 -72.04 -24.77
CA PRO A 129 -23.44 -72.49 -25.55
C PRO A 129 -22.36 -71.40 -25.70
N PRO A 130 -21.10 -71.77 -26.00
CA PRO A 130 -19.99 -70.83 -26.09
C PRO A 130 -20.12 -69.91 -27.31
N ALA A 131 -19.89 -68.61 -27.08
CA ALA A 131 -19.72 -67.62 -28.13
C ALA A 131 -18.27 -67.55 -28.64
N GLU A 132 -18.11 -66.98 -29.82
CA GLU A 132 -16.85 -66.79 -30.55
C GLU A 132 -15.90 -65.81 -29.82
N PRO A 133 -14.57 -65.88 -29.99
CA PRO A 133 -13.63 -65.04 -29.24
C PRO A 133 -13.73 -63.57 -29.64
N ALA A 134 -14.36 -62.75 -28.79
CA ALA A 134 -14.31 -61.30 -28.93
C ALA A 134 -12.87 -60.79 -28.71
N GLU A 135 -12.42 -59.88 -29.59
CA GLU A 135 -11.12 -59.21 -29.42
C GLU A 135 -11.06 -58.45 -28.09
N ALA A 136 -9.92 -58.53 -27.41
CA ALA A 136 -9.73 -57.81 -26.16
C ALA A 136 -9.76 -56.28 -26.42
N PRO A 137 -10.58 -55.49 -25.69
CA PRO A 137 -10.63 -54.06 -25.89
C PRO A 137 -9.27 -53.44 -25.57
N ALA A 138 -8.77 -52.62 -26.49
CA ALA A 138 -7.48 -51.96 -26.34
C ALA A 138 -7.45 -51.14 -25.04
N ILE A 139 -6.43 -51.34 -24.21
CA ILE A 139 -6.23 -50.59 -22.97
C ILE A 139 -5.88 -49.16 -23.36
N VAL A 140 -6.88 -48.27 -23.34
CA VAL A 140 -6.67 -46.84 -23.48
C VAL A 140 -5.81 -46.38 -22.30
N PRO A 141 -4.65 -45.73 -22.52
CA PRO A 141 -3.86 -45.19 -21.43
C PRO A 141 -4.68 -44.19 -20.63
N ILE A 142 -4.86 -44.44 -19.34
CA ILE A 142 -5.44 -43.45 -18.43
C ILE A 142 -4.37 -42.37 -18.25
N GLU A 143 -4.53 -41.23 -18.93
CA GLU A 143 -3.63 -40.10 -18.76
C GLU A 143 -3.62 -39.70 -17.28
N ALA A 144 -2.42 -39.71 -16.68
CA ALA A 144 -2.27 -39.32 -15.29
C ALA A 144 -2.72 -37.86 -15.12
N PRO A 145 -3.45 -37.51 -14.05
CA PRO A 145 -4.00 -36.17 -13.90
C PRO A 145 -2.89 -35.13 -13.93
N THR A 146 -2.91 -34.27 -14.96
CA THR A 146 -1.93 -33.21 -15.18
C THR A 146 -1.76 -32.41 -13.90
N ALA A 147 -0.55 -32.45 -13.33
CA ALA A 147 -0.26 -31.71 -12.11
C ALA A 147 -0.57 -30.23 -12.32
N ALA A 148 -1.45 -29.69 -11.47
CA ALA A 148 -1.91 -28.31 -11.61
C ALA A 148 -0.72 -27.35 -11.68
N ALA A 149 -0.70 -26.51 -12.72
CA ALA A 149 0.39 -25.57 -12.92
C ALA A 149 0.53 -24.65 -11.70
N LYS A 150 1.73 -24.55 -11.15
CA LYS A 150 2.02 -23.68 -10.00
C LYS A 150 1.59 -22.24 -10.32
N PRO A 151 0.93 -21.53 -9.40
CA PRO A 151 0.56 -20.14 -9.63
C PRO A 151 1.82 -19.28 -9.81
N SER A 152 1.88 -18.57 -10.93
CA SER A 152 2.89 -17.55 -11.20
C SER A 152 2.63 -16.29 -10.37
N ALA A 153 3.67 -15.46 -10.20
CA ALA A 153 3.55 -14.22 -9.44
C ALA A 153 2.42 -13.33 -9.98
N PRO A 154 1.53 -12.80 -9.12
CA PRO A 154 0.31 -12.13 -9.56
C PRO A 154 0.60 -10.79 -10.21
N ASP A 155 -0.15 -10.48 -11.26
CA ASP A 155 -0.09 -9.18 -11.92
C ASP A 155 -0.60 -8.06 -11.01
N HIS A 156 0.28 -7.09 -10.74
CA HIS A 156 0.00 -5.92 -9.91
C HIS A 156 -0.53 -4.70 -10.71
N SER A 157 -0.79 -4.82 -12.02
CA SER A 157 -1.28 -3.72 -12.89
C SER A 157 -2.51 -3.02 -12.34
N SER A 158 -3.54 -3.77 -11.94
CA SER A 158 -4.79 -3.26 -11.38
C SER A 158 -4.59 -2.45 -10.09
N TRP A 159 -3.66 -2.88 -9.23
CA TRP A 159 -3.26 -2.14 -8.03
C TRP A 159 -2.44 -0.89 -8.36
N ASN A 160 -1.53 -0.97 -9.34
CA ASN A 160 -0.80 0.18 -9.85
C ASN A 160 -1.75 1.27 -10.40
N SER A 161 -2.77 0.88 -11.17
CA SER A 161 -3.79 1.81 -11.69
C SER A 161 -4.62 2.45 -10.57
N LEU A 162 -4.98 1.70 -9.53
CA LEU A 162 -5.66 2.26 -8.34
C LEU A 162 -4.77 3.26 -7.59
N LEU A 163 -3.49 2.94 -7.39
CA LEU A 163 -2.52 3.84 -6.78
C LEU A 163 -2.33 5.12 -7.60
N GLN A 164 -2.15 5.02 -8.92
CA GLN A 164 -2.02 6.18 -9.81
C GLN A 164 -3.28 7.06 -9.84
N LYS A 165 -4.47 6.47 -9.66
CA LYS A 165 -5.76 7.19 -9.64
C LYS A 165 -6.06 7.87 -8.29
N HIS A 166 -5.61 7.29 -7.18
CA HIS A 166 -6.04 7.70 -5.83
C HIS A 166 -4.92 8.12 -4.87
N VAL A 167 -3.66 8.06 -5.26
CA VAL A 167 -2.52 8.47 -4.43
C VAL A 167 -1.77 9.62 -5.11
N THR A 168 -1.61 10.73 -4.41
CA THR A 168 -0.83 11.87 -4.94
C THR A 168 0.64 11.50 -5.09
N SER A 169 1.39 12.29 -5.86
CA SER A 169 2.86 12.24 -5.83
C SER A 169 3.44 12.45 -4.42
N SER A 170 2.72 13.15 -3.52
CA SER A 170 3.03 13.30 -2.09
C SER A 170 2.61 12.13 -1.18
N GLY A 171 2.00 11.07 -1.73
CA GLY A 171 1.57 9.87 -1.00
C GLY A 171 0.38 10.08 -0.06
N LYS A 172 -0.49 11.05 -0.37
CA LYS A 172 -1.79 11.27 0.30
C LYS A 172 -2.90 10.51 -0.43
N VAL A 173 -3.78 9.87 0.32
CA VAL A 173 -4.70 8.83 -0.19
C VAL A 173 -6.14 9.35 -0.31
N ASN A 174 -6.72 9.25 -1.51
CA ASN A 174 -8.12 9.55 -1.76
C ASN A 174 -9.01 8.35 -1.35
N TYR A 175 -9.23 8.17 -0.04
CA TYR A 175 -10.08 7.08 0.46
C TYR A 175 -11.52 7.14 -0.08
N ALA A 176 -12.07 8.33 -0.33
CA ALA A 176 -13.40 8.50 -0.95
C ALA A 176 -13.41 8.10 -2.44
N GLY A 177 -12.29 8.21 -3.14
CA GLY A 177 -12.07 7.70 -4.48
C GLY A 177 -11.91 6.18 -4.49
N PHE A 178 -11.01 5.66 -3.64
CA PHE A 178 -10.82 4.23 -3.42
C PHE A 178 -12.13 3.50 -3.06
N LYS A 179 -13.01 4.11 -2.26
CA LYS A 179 -14.33 3.54 -1.91
C LYS A 179 -15.26 3.39 -3.11
N LYS A 180 -15.11 4.20 -4.16
CA LYS A 180 -15.89 4.10 -5.41
C LYS A 180 -15.39 2.98 -6.33
N ASP A 181 -14.09 2.71 -6.32
CA ASP A 181 -13.46 1.62 -7.07
C ASP A 181 -13.20 0.37 -6.20
N GLU A 182 -13.90 0.21 -5.07
CA GLU A 182 -13.62 -0.82 -4.06
C GLU A 182 -13.73 -2.25 -4.64
N ALA A 183 -14.63 -2.48 -5.60
CA ALA A 183 -14.74 -3.76 -6.32
C ALA A 183 -13.47 -4.11 -7.13
N THR A 184 -12.75 -3.11 -7.64
CA THR A 184 -11.46 -3.31 -8.34
C THR A 184 -10.35 -3.66 -7.35
N LEU A 185 -10.39 -3.09 -6.14
CA LEU A 185 -9.48 -3.45 -5.06
C LEU A 185 -9.75 -4.89 -4.59
N ASP A 186 -11.01 -5.26 -4.39
CA ASP A 186 -11.39 -6.61 -3.94
C ASP A 186 -11.04 -7.69 -4.96
N ALA A 187 -11.23 -7.41 -6.26
CA ALA A 187 -10.79 -8.29 -7.34
C ALA A 187 -9.24 -8.45 -7.40
N TYR A 188 -8.48 -7.44 -6.99
CA TYR A 188 -7.03 -7.53 -6.84
C TYR A 188 -6.62 -8.34 -5.60
N LEU A 189 -7.28 -8.12 -4.45
CA LEU A 189 -7.01 -8.86 -3.23
C LEU A 189 -7.33 -10.36 -3.37
N ALA A 190 -8.34 -10.73 -4.17
CA ALA A 190 -8.62 -12.12 -4.54
C ALA A 190 -7.44 -12.78 -5.29
N LYS A 191 -6.87 -12.10 -6.30
CA LYS A 191 -5.68 -12.59 -7.03
C LYS A 191 -4.46 -12.81 -6.11
N LEU A 192 -4.30 -11.99 -5.07
CA LEU A 192 -3.25 -12.21 -4.07
C LEU A 192 -3.54 -13.48 -3.24
N ALA A 193 -4.78 -13.70 -2.84
CA ALA A 193 -5.18 -14.88 -2.07
C ALA A 193 -4.99 -16.21 -2.83
N GLU A 194 -5.08 -16.17 -4.15
CA GLU A 194 -4.86 -17.30 -5.08
C GLU A 194 -3.37 -17.56 -5.40
N SER A 195 -2.51 -16.55 -5.30
CA SER A 195 -1.08 -16.65 -5.66
C SER A 195 -0.18 -16.03 -4.59
N ILE A 196 0.06 -16.78 -3.52
CA ILE A 196 1.05 -16.41 -2.49
C ILE A 196 2.47 -16.86 -2.89
N PRO A 197 3.53 -16.18 -2.42
CA PRO A 197 4.92 -16.54 -2.74
C PRO A 197 5.30 -17.98 -2.37
N GLN A 198 5.76 -18.71 -3.37
CA GLN A 198 6.24 -20.09 -3.27
C GLN A 198 7.76 -20.15 -3.04
N SER A 199 8.29 -21.32 -2.70
CA SER A 199 9.72 -21.51 -2.40
C SER A 199 10.65 -21.37 -3.61
N ASP A 200 10.11 -21.37 -4.82
CA ASP A 200 10.81 -21.14 -6.09
C ASP A 200 10.69 -19.69 -6.60
N TRP A 201 10.00 -18.80 -5.89
CA TRP A 201 9.96 -17.38 -6.22
C TRP A 201 11.21 -16.66 -5.72
N GLY A 202 11.90 -15.98 -6.62
CA GLY A 202 13.05 -15.14 -6.29
C GLY A 202 12.71 -14.06 -5.25
N ARG A 203 13.67 -13.81 -4.35
CA ARG A 203 13.59 -12.86 -3.21
C ARG A 203 12.92 -11.53 -3.54
N LYS A 204 13.32 -10.88 -4.64
CA LYS A 204 12.74 -9.58 -5.10
C LYS A 204 11.25 -9.70 -5.46
N THR A 205 10.82 -10.78 -6.10
CA THR A 205 9.41 -11.07 -6.41
C THR A 205 8.59 -11.26 -5.14
N SER A 206 9.10 -12.08 -4.22
CA SER A 206 8.44 -12.41 -2.95
C SER A 206 8.28 -11.18 -2.05
N LEU A 207 9.28 -10.29 -1.96
CA LEU A 207 9.17 -9.06 -1.18
C LEU A 207 8.22 -8.04 -1.81
N ALA A 208 8.27 -7.85 -3.14
CA ALA A 208 7.34 -6.98 -3.85
C ALA A 208 5.87 -7.38 -3.64
N TYR A 209 5.59 -8.69 -3.67
CA TYR A 209 4.27 -9.24 -3.31
C TYR A 209 3.85 -8.82 -1.91
N TRP A 210 4.69 -9.04 -0.88
CA TRP A 210 4.27 -8.82 0.51
C TRP A 210 4.07 -7.34 0.85
N ILE A 211 4.88 -6.44 0.29
CA ILE A 211 4.70 -4.98 0.43
C ILE A 211 3.39 -4.54 -0.23
N ASN A 212 3.11 -5.02 -1.45
CA ASN A 212 1.85 -4.71 -2.15
C ASN A 212 0.63 -5.25 -1.40
N ALA A 213 0.71 -6.49 -0.88
CA ALA A 213 -0.35 -7.11 -0.08
C ALA A 213 -0.63 -6.29 1.18
N TYR A 214 0.39 -5.96 1.98
CA TYR A 214 0.23 -5.13 3.18
C TYR A 214 -0.46 -3.80 2.84
N ASN A 215 0.04 -3.07 1.84
CA ASN A 215 -0.49 -1.76 1.48
C ASN A 215 -1.94 -1.82 0.98
N ALA A 216 -2.28 -2.81 0.15
CA ALA A 216 -3.63 -2.99 -0.37
C ALA A 216 -4.62 -3.43 0.72
N PHE A 217 -4.22 -4.33 1.63
CA PHE A 217 -5.04 -4.71 2.79
C PHE A 217 -5.16 -3.57 3.81
N THR A 218 -4.14 -2.72 4.03
CA THR A 218 -4.29 -1.51 4.87
C THR A 218 -5.30 -0.54 4.28
N VAL A 219 -5.24 -0.26 2.96
CA VAL A 219 -6.27 0.56 2.31
C VAL A 219 -7.66 -0.07 2.48
N LYS A 220 -7.82 -1.37 2.22
CA LYS A 220 -9.10 -2.07 2.41
C LYS A 220 -9.57 -2.05 3.88
N ARG A 221 -8.67 -2.13 4.88
CA ARG A 221 -9.03 -1.99 6.30
C ARG A 221 -9.70 -0.65 6.56
N ILE A 222 -9.14 0.45 6.04
CA ILE A 222 -9.77 1.77 6.15
C ILE A 222 -11.12 1.79 5.42
N LEU A 223 -11.21 1.27 4.20
CA LEU A 223 -12.44 1.31 3.40
C LEU A 223 -13.63 0.58 4.03
N LYS A 224 -13.41 -0.46 4.84
CA LYS A 224 -14.50 -1.20 5.51
C LYS A 224 -15.36 -0.29 6.41
N ASP A 225 -14.72 0.62 7.16
CA ASP A 225 -15.38 1.46 8.16
C ASP A 225 -15.35 2.96 7.80
N TYR A 226 -14.89 3.31 6.58
CA TYR A 226 -14.77 4.69 6.10
C TYR A 226 -16.14 5.40 6.03
N PRO A 227 -16.28 6.65 6.52
CA PRO A 227 -15.23 7.58 6.92
C PRO A 227 -14.75 7.45 8.39
N VAL A 228 -13.42 7.48 8.58
CA VAL A 228 -12.76 7.57 9.89
C VAL A 228 -11.74 8.71 9.94
N ASN A 229 -11.34 9.12 11.14
CA ASN A 229 -10.38 10.22 11.35
C ASN A 229 -8.96 9.72 11.57
N SER A 230 -8.79 8.55 12.18
CA SER A 230 -7.54 7.85 12.39
C SER A 230 -7.68 6.35 12.10
N ILE A 231 -6.58 5.69 11.74
CA ILE A 231 -6.52 4.24 11.76
C ILE A 231 -6.69 3.69 13.19
N THR A 232 -6.27 4.41 14.24
CA THR A 232 -6.46 3.97 15.64
C THR A 232 -7.87 4.22 16.18
N ASP A 233 -8.79 4.75 15.37
CA ASP A 233 -10.23 4.71 15.70
C ASP A 233 -10.81 3.29 15.53
N LEU A 234 -10.11 2.44 14.77
CA LEU A 234 -10.50 1.06 14.44
C LEU A 234 -10.06 0.07 15.51
N ASP A 235 -10.79 -1.04 15.64
CA ASP A 235 -10.36 -2.26 16.34
C ASP A 235 -9.80 -2.00 17.77
N SER A 236 -10.47 -1.12 18.52
CA SER A 236 -10.08 -0.69 19.87
C SER A 236 -8.67 -0.09 19.97
N GLY A 237 -8.12 0.42 18.86
CA GLY A 237 -6.81 1.04 18.77
C GLY A 237 -5.70 0.15 18.19
N ASP A 238 -5.99 -1.11 17.83
CA ASP A 238 -4.99 -2.10 17.42
C ASP A 238 -5.35 -2.90 16.13
N PRO A 239 -5.72 -2.21 15.03
CA PRO A 239 -6.20 -2.86 13.79
C PRO A 239 -5.16 -3.75 13.10
N TRP A 240 -3.88 -3.54 13.37
CA TRP A 240 -2.81 -4.35 12.79
C TRP A 240 -2.71 -5.76 13.40
N LYS A 241 -3.30 -6.01 14.57
CA LYS A 241 -3.36 -7.34 15.20
C LYS A 241 -4.60 -8.15 14.81
N VAL A 242 -5.65 -7.53 14.28
CA VAL A 242 -6.88 -8.24 13.89
C VAL A 242 -6.61 -9.17 12.70
N LYS A 243 -6.91 -10.46 12.87
CA LYS A 243 -6.79 -11.46 11.80
C LYS A 243 -8.05 -11.48 10.94
N TRP A 244 -7.99 -10.85 9.77
CA TRP A 244 -9.09 -10.75 8.80
C TRP A 244 -8.64 -10.90 7.34
N ILE A 245 -7.34 -10.95 7.09
CA ILE A 245 -6.73 -11.08 5.76
C ILE A 245 -6.64 -12.57 5.42
N THR A 246 -7.40 -13.04 4.44
CA THR A 246 -7.33 -14.42 3.97
C THR A 246 -6.39 -14.54 2.77
N LEU A 247 -5.37 -15.37 2.89
CA LEU A 247 -4.42 -15.71 1.81
C LEU A 247 -4.13 -17.21 1.89
N ASP A 248 -4.21 -17.96 0.78
CA ASP A 248 -3.97 -19.43 0.76
C ASP A 248 -4.73 -20.18 1.89
N GLY A 249 -6.02 -19.85 2.05
CA GLY A 249 -6.91 -20.38 3.09
C GLY A 249 -6.57 -20.02 4.54
N LYS A 250 -5.45 -19.30 4.80
CA LYS A 250 -4.96 -18.94 6.14
C LYS A 250 -5.36 -17.51 6.49
N SER A 251 -5.64 -17.27 7.77
CA SER A 251 -6.03 -15.94 8.29
C SER A 251 -4.86 -15.22 8.95
N TYR A 252 -4.55 -14.04 8.40
CA TYR A 252 -3.45 -13.16 8.78
C TYR A 252 -3.99 -11.82 9.29
N SER A 253 -3.18 -11.15 10.11
CA SER A 253 -3.26 -9.72 10.38
C SER A 253 -2.15 -8.98 9.63
N LEU A 254 -2.19 -7.65 9.61
CA LEU A 254 -1.10 -6.83 9.05
C LEU A 254 0.22 -7.10 9.80
N ASN A 255 0.17 -7.27 11.13
CA ASN A 255 1.33 -7.65 11.92
C ASN A 255 1.90 -9.03 11.53
N ASN A 256 1.07 -10.00 11.13
CA ASN A 256 1.62 -11.29 10.66
C ASN A 256 2.36 -11.15 9.33
N ILE A 257 1.90 -10.26 8.44
CA ILE A 257 2.60 -9.94 7.19
C ILE A 257 3.92 -9.22 7.50
N GLU A 258 3.92 -8.25 8.41
CA GLU A 258 5.08 -7.43 8.73
C GLU A 258 6.13 -8.15 9.59
N HIS A 259 5.74 -8.64 10.78
CA HIS A 259 6.65 -9.18 11.79
C HIS A 259 6.95 -10.67 11.63
N ASP A 260 6.03 -11.48 11.12
CA ASP A 260 6.24 -12.94 10.99
C ASP A 260 6.74 -13.34 9.58
N ILE A 261 6.65 -12.43 8.61
CA ILE A 261 6.99 -12.69 7.20
C ILE A 261 8.00 -11.67 6.66
N ILE A 262 7.70 -10.36 6.60
CA ILE A 262 8.59 -9.38 5.95
C ILE A 262 9.91 -9.22 6.73
N ARG A 263 9.85 -8.72 7.97
CA ARG A 263 11.05 -8.40 8.78
C ARG A 263 12.02 -9.58 8.91
N PRO A 264 11.64 -10.78 9.40
CA PRO A 264 12.60 -11.85 9.70
C PRO A 264 13.15 -12.56 8.45
N ARG A 265 12.37 -12.64 7.36
CA ARG A 265 12.79 -13.37 6.14
C ARG A 265 13.63 -12.50 5.20
N PHE A 266 13.33 -11.20 5.12
CA PHE A 266 14.00 -10.31 4.18
C PHE A 266 15.07 -9.44 4.82
N GLN A 267 14.94 -9.06 6.10
CA GLN A 267 15.98 -8.29 6.83
C GLN A 267 16.39 -7.01 6.06
N GLU A 268 15.40 -6.37 5.42
CA GLU A 268 15.54 -5.23 4.53
C GLU A 268 14.96 -3.99 5.24
N PRO A 269 15.77 -3.15 5.91
CA PRO A 269 15.26 -2.03 6.72
C PRO A 269 14.46 -1.01 5.90
N ARG A 270 14.66 -0.95 4.57
CA ARG A 270 13.94 -0.02 3.71
C ARG A 270 12.44 -0.36 3.57
N ILE A 271 12.00 -1.55 3.98
CA ILE A 271 10.56 -1.91 3.99
C ILE A 271 9.74 -0.93 4.84
N HIS A 272 10.33 -0.37 5.91
CA HIS A 272 9.66 0.60 6.78
C HIS A 272 9.21 1.87 6.07
N PHE A 273 9.86 2.23 4.95
CA PHE A 273 9.51 3.38 4.13
C PHE A 273 8.67 3.01 2.90
N ALA A 274 8.26 1.74 2.80
CA ALA A 274 7.51 1.15 1.69
C ALA A 274 6.15 0.56 2.11
N VAL A 275 6.03 0.06 3.34
CA VAL A 275 4.74 -0.27 3.96
C VAL A 275 4.13 0.96 4.61
N ASN A 276 2.84 1.21 4.38
CA ASN A 276 2.12 2.36 4.89
C ASN A 276 1.01 1.94 5.87
N CYS A 277 1.07 2.49 7.07
CA CYS A 277 0.12 2.27 8.16
C CYS A 277 -1.05 3.27 8.20
N ALA A 278 -1.38 3.93 7.08
CA ALA A 278 -2.44 4.93 6.93
C ALA A 278 -2.39 6.19 7.84
N ALA A 279 -1.45 6.29 8.79
CA ALA A 279 -1.27 7.48 9.65
C ALA A 279 -0.50 8.61 8.94
N THR A 280 -0.71 9.86 9.36
CA THR A 280 -0.09 11.05 8.74
C THR A 280 1.41 11.15 9.00
N SER A 281 1.89 10.68 10.15
CA SER A 281 3.34 10.50 10.41
C SER A 281 3.93 9.21 9.80
N CYS A 282 3.12 8.36 9.17
CA CYS A 282 3.62 7.16 8.48
C CYS A 282 4.27 7.53 7.13
N PRO A 283 5.21 6.72 6.62
CA PRO A 283 5.90 7.04 5.37
C PRO A 283 4.93 7.02 4.19
N PRO A 284 5.04 7.93 3.21
CA PRO A 284 4.02 8.07 2.18
C PRO A 284 3.95 6.82 1.30
N ILE A 285 2.74 6.25 1.14
CA ILE A 285 2.52 5.15 0.20
C ILE A 285 2.89 5.61 -1.23
N PRO A 286 3.70 4.84 -1.99
CA PRO A 286 4.04 5.20 -3.36
C PRO A 286 2.80 5.11 -4.26
N ASN A 287 2.71 5.99 -5.25
CA ASN A 287 1.65 5.97 -6.27
C ASN A 287 1.92 4.96 -7.41
N GLN A 288 2.69 3.90 -7.13
CA GLN A 288 3.05 2.82 -8.04
C GLN A 288 3.13 1.50 -7.27
N ALA A 289 2.83 0.38 -7.92
CA ALA A 289 2.98 -0.94 -7.32
C ALA A 289 4.45 -1.42 -7.39
N PHE A 290 4.87 -2.16 -6.37
CA PHE A 290 6.17 -2.83 -6.36
C PHE A 290 6.17 -4.02 -7.33
N THR A 291 7.31 -4.30 -7.95
CA THR A 291 7.57 -5.44 -8.83
C THR A 291 9.03 -5.87 -8.65
N ALA A 292 9.38 -7.09 -9.04
CA ALA A 292 10.76 -7.58 -8.93
C ALA A 292 11.81 -6.69 -9.65
N GLY A 293 11.40 -5.97 -10.70
CA GLY A 293 12.26 -5.07 -11.48
C GLY A 293 12.39 -3.65 -10.91
N ASN A 294 11.37 -3.11 -10.22
CA ASN A 294 11.43 -1.75 -9.66
C ASN A 294 11.74 -1.70 -8.15
N LEU A 295 11.69 -2.85 -7.44
CA LEU A 295 11.75 -2.93 -5.97
C LEU A 295 12.93 -2.15 -5.38
N ASN A 296 14.17 -2.46 -5.77
CA ASN A 296 15.36 -1.84 -5.19
C ASN A 296 15.35 -0.31 -5.38
N ALA A 297 14.99 0.18 -6.57
CA ALA A 297 14.91 1.60 -6.88
C ALA A 297 13.79 2.31 -6.10
N MET A 298 12.63 1.66 -5.91
CA MET A 298 11.52 2.22 -5.12
C MET A 298 11.83 2.23 -3.62
N LEU A 299 12.45 1.18 -3.07
CA LEU A 299 12.92 1.13 -1.68
C LEU A 299 13.95 2.24 -1.42
N GLU A 300 14.94 2.36 -2.28
CA GLU A 300 16.01 3.36 -2.17
C GLU A 300 15.48 4.80 -2.26
N SER A 301 14.64 5.06 -3.26
CA SER A 301 13.99 6.37 -3.46
C SER A 301 13.07 6.73 -2.30
N GLY A 302 12.24 5.79 -1.84
CA GLY A 302 11.36 5.98 -0.67
C GLY A 302 12.14 6.28 0.61
N THR A 303 13.23 5.57 0.84
CA THR A 303 14.13 5.76 2.00
C THR A 303 14.78 7.14 1.99
N ARG A 304 15.43 7.51 0.88
CA ARG A 304 16.06 8.85 0.72
C ARG A 304 15.02 9.96 0.87
N ARG A 305 13.85 9.78 0.26
CA ARG A 305 12.73 10.74 0.34
C ARG A 305 12.19 10.90 1.75
N PHE A 306 12.04 9.83 2.52
CA PHE A 306 11.53 9.90 3.89
C PHE A 306 12.54 10.57 4.83
N ILE A 307 13.79 10.10 4.82
CA ILE A 307 14.84 10.59 5.72
C ILE A 307 15.11 12.09 5.52
N ASN A 308 15.15 12.57 4.27
CA ASN A 308 15.42 13.98 3.95
C ASN A 308 14.17 14.89 3.96
N ASN A 309 13.02 14.45 4.47
CA ASN A 309 11.78 15.24 4.47
C ASN A 309 11.51 15.91 5.84
N PRO A 310 11.48 17.26 5.93
CA PRO A 310 11.32 18.00 7.19
C PRO A 310 9.99 17.74 7.91
N ALA A 311 8.95 17.30 7.19
CA ALA A 311 7.69 16.88 7.83
C ALA A 311 7.91 15.71 8.80
N TYR A 312 8.80 14.78 8.46
CA TYR A 312 9.06 13.57 9.23
C TYR A 312 10.34 13.63 10.07
N ASN A 313 11.37 14.36 9.65
CA ASN A 313 12.68 14.36 10.29
C ASN A 313 13.30 15.76 10.32
N GLN A 314 13.75 16.22 11.49
CA GLN A 314 14.64 17.37 11.65
C GLN A 314 16.08 16.87 11.80
N THR A 315 16.95 17.24 10.86
CA THR A 315 18.31 16.71 10.72
C THR A 315 19.37 17.79 10.88
N GLU A 316 18.98 18.96 11.38
CA GLU A 316 19.85 20.13 11.61
C GLU A 316 19.54 20.74 12.98
N GLY A 317 20.58 21.22 13.67
CA GLY A 317 20.46 21.73 15.04
C GLY A 317 20.13 20.62 16.04
N ASN A 318 18.98 20.72 16.69
CA ASN A 318 18.48 19.65 17.57
C ASN A 318 17.84 18.53 16.71
N ILE A 319 18.54 17.40 16.60
CA ILE A 319 18.13 16.30 15.72
C ILE A 319 16.89 15.60 16.30
N LYS A 320 15.80 15.54 15.52
CA LYS A 320 14.57 14.81 15.87
C LYS A 320 14.00 14.05 14.68
N VAL A 321 14.11 12.73 14.69
CA VAL A 321 13.63 11.85 13.60
C VAL A 321 12.27 11.22 13.93
N SER A 322 11.64 10.55 12.96
CA SER A 322 10.37 9.86 13.18
C SER A 322 10.48 8.74 14.24
N LYS A 323 9.43 8.52 15.03
CA LYS A 323 9.33 7.40 15.99
C LYS A 323 9.39 6.00 15.35
N ILE A 324 9.37 5.89 14.03
CA ILE A 324 9.68 4.64 13.32
C ILE A 324 11.12 4.18 13.62
N PHE A 325 12.06 5.11 13.77
CA PHE A 325 13.44 4.81 14.14
C PHE A 325 13.62 4.39 15.61
N ASP A 326 12.62 4.63 16.46
CA ASP A 326 12.52 4.16 17.84
C ASP A 326 11.89 2.74 17.84
N TRP A 327 10.68 2.59 17.30
CA TRP A 327 9.92 1.33 17.33
C TRP A 327 10.54 0.17 16.55
N TYR A 328 11.38 0.47 15.54
CA TYR A 328 12.04 -0.53 14.69
C TYR A 328 13.57 -0.39 14.71
N GLY A 329 14.14 0.20 15.77
CA GLY A 329 15.59 0.44 15.88
C GLY A 329 16.47 -0.77 15.59
N GLU A 330 16.03 -1.97 16.00
CA GLU A 330 16.72 -3.25 15.75
C GLU A 330 16.98 -3.53 14.26
N ASP A 331 16.05 -3.15 13.38
CA ASP A 331 16.18 -3.40 11.94
C ASP A 331 17.19 -2.44 11.28
N PHE A 332 17.39 -1.25 11.86
CA PHE A 332 18.30 -0.22 11.34
C PHE A 332 19.76 -0.38 11.82
N GLY A 333 19.99 -1.14 12.89
CA GLY A 333 21.30 -1.27 13.52
C GLY A 333 21.71 0.01 14.26
N ASP A 334 22.92 0.52 14.03
CA ASP A 334 23.29 1.85 14.54
C ASP A 334 22.54 2.96 13.77
N LEU A 335 21.61 3.62 14.44
CA LEU A 335 20.71 4.61 13.83
C LEU A 335 21.47 5.79 13.19
N ARG A 336 22.60 6.23 13.77
CA ARG A 336 23.41 7.33 13.19
C ARG A 336 24.03 6.88 11.87
N THR A 337 24.63 5.70 11.84
CA THR A 337 25.23 5.07 10.67
C THR A 337 24.19 4.77 9.60
N TYR A 338 22.96 4.37 9.99
CA TYR A 338 21.86 4.18 9.04
C TYR A 338 21.44 5.51 8.39
N LEU A 339 21.14 6.54 9.19
CA LEU A 339 20.72 7.85 8.68
C LEU A 339 21.80 8.49 7.79
N ASN A 340 23.08 8.39 8.17
CA ASN A 340 24.19 9.00 7.45
C ASN A 340 24.46 8.40 6.05
N GLN A 341 23.86 7.25 5.69
CA GLN A 341 23.88 6.72 4.30
C GLN A 341 22.95 7.48 3.34
N TYR A 342 21.99 8.21 3.90
CA TYR A 342 20.90 8.85 3.16
C TYR A 342 20.84 10.37 3.31
N LEU A 343 21.40 10.92 4.39
CA LEU A 343 21.46 12.37 4.64
C LEU A 343 22.51 13.09 3.79
N LYS A 344 22.19 14.32 3.39
CA LYS A 344 23.15 15.24 2.73
C LYS A 344 24.22 15.77 3.69
N THR A 345 23.84 15.98 4.94
CA THR A 345 24.71 16.46 6.03
C THR A 345 24.76 15.37 7.09
N PRO A 346 25.88 14.65 7.26
CA PRO A 346 25.99 13.60 8.28
C PRO A 346 25.82 14.15 9.71
N ILE A 347 25.11 13.40 10.55
CA ILE A 347 24.97 13.69 11.98
C ILE A 347 26.30 13.35 12.65
N ALA A 348 27.02 14.36 13.14
CA ALA A 348 28.30 14.22 13.83
C ALA A 348 28.20 13.33 15.08
N GLU A 349 29.29 12.63 15.41
CA GLU A 349 29.37 11.76 16.59
C GLU A 349 29.05 12.51 17.90
N GLY A 350 28.56 11.77 18.91
CA GLY A 350 28.14 12.34 20.20
C GLY A 350 26.86 13.20 20.17
N THR A 351 26.40 13.64 18.99
CA THR A 351 25.14 14.39 18.87
C THR A 351 23.95 13.48 19.20
N GLU A 352 23.11 13.90 20.14
CA GLU A 352 21.88 13.22 20.55
C GLU A 352 20.86 13.19 19.40
N ILE A 353 20.20 12.05 19.22
CA ILE A 353 19.13 11.87 18.22
C ILE A 353 17.82 11.65 18.98
N GLY A 354 16.97 12.67 19.02
CA GLY A 354 15.64 12.58 19.61
C GLY A 354 14.60 12.05 18.61
N PHE A 355 13.39 11.82 19.11
CA PHE A 355 12.24 11.41 18.30
C PHE A 355 11.12 12.45 18.31
N LYS A 356 10.43 12.63 17.17
CA LYS A 356 9.25 13.50 17.04
C LYS A 356 8.00 12.82 17.58
N GLU A 357 7.00 13.61 17.98
CA GLU A 357 5.66 13.03 18.20
C GLU A 357 5.02 12.55 16.90
N TYR A 358 4.13 11.56 17.03
CA TYR A 358 3.58 10.80 15.90
C TYR A 358 2.07 11.05 15.76
N ASP A 359 1.69 11.62 14.62
CA ASP A 359 0.31 11.91 14.26
C ASP A 359 -0.36 10.70 13.62
N TRP A 360 -1.39 10.20 14.32
CA TRP A 360 -2.20 9.06 13.92
C TRP A 360 -3.39 9.44 13.01
N ALA A 361 -3.64 10.73 12.77
CA ALA A 361 -4.68 11.18 11.85
C ALA A 361 -4.46 10.60 10.44
N LEU A 362 -5.54 10.16 9.80
CA LEU A 362 -5.51 9.45 8.51
C LEU A 362 -4.79 10.25 7.43
N ASN A 363 -3.91 9.62 6.64
CA ASN A 363 -3.10 10.25 5.58
C ASN A 363 -3.89 10.60 4.30
N LYS A 364 -5.13 11.07 4.47
CA LYS A 364 -6.05 11.45 3.41
C LYS A 364 -5.61 12.69 2.62
N GLN A 365 -6.14 12.81 1.41
CA GLN A 365 -6.15 14.05 0.60
C GLN A 365 -7.14 15.06 1.20
#